data_AF-A0A090X1H4-F1
#
_entry.id   AF-A0A090X1H4-F1
#
_cell.length_a   1.000
_cell.length_b   1.000
_cell.length_c   1.000
_cell.angle_alpha   90.00
_cell.angle_beta   90.00
_cell.angle_gamma   90.00
#
_symmetry.space_group_name_H-M   'P 1'
#
loop_
_entity.id
_entity.type
_entity.pdbx_description
1 polymer ?
#
loop_
_entity_poly.entity_id
_entity_poly.type
_entity_poly.pdbx_seq_one_letter_code
_entity_poly.pdbx_strand_id
1 'polypeptide(L)'
;MMKKFNLKYIGLFIAAAAVVSCEVEFDNPIDEAGVYTSGEADFSNYVSVGNSLTSGYADGALYLDAQLKSFPAIMAGQMELAGGGEFIQPLVNDNAGGLLAGGVQILPNRFVLAVGANGSPAPAVYTGEAPTTDITNTFTGKLNNYGVPGAKSFHLGAPGYGNIAGVATGQANPYYVRFASGGMSTVIGDAAAANPSFFTLWIGNNDILSFATSGGIGVDQTGNFDPTSYGSNDITDPNVFAGAVSQYVTALTANGAKGALVNIPDVTSIPFFTTVPFAPLSPANPDFALKSQL
;
A
#
# COMPACT_ATOMS: atom_id res chain seq x y z
N MET A 1 -65.41 14.03 -18.50
CA MET A 1 -64.83 13.13 -19.52
C MET A 1 -63.95 12.10 -18.81
N MET A 2 -64.50 10.95 -18.39
CA MET A 2 -63.74 9.90 -17.70
C MET A 2 -62.98 9.07 -18.74
N LYS A 3 -61.64 9.14 -18.73
CA LYS A 3 -60.79 8.24 -19.53
C LYS A 3 -60.99 6.81 -18.99
N LYS A 4 -61.58 5.94 -19.81
CA LYS A 4 -61.60 4.49 -19.54
C LYS A 4 -60.16 3.98 -19.61
N PHE A 5 -59.52 3.82 -18.46
CA PHE A 5 -58.25 3.09 -18.39
C PHE A 5 -58.54 1.62 -18.70
N ASN A 6 -57.95 1.16 -19.80
CA ASN A 6 -58.27 -0.13 -20.37
C ASN A 6 -57.41 -1.18 -19.66
N LEU A 7 -57.94 -1.76 -18.57
CA LEU A 7 -57.25 -2.67 -17.63
C LEU A 7 -56.49 -3.81 -18.34
N LYS A 8 -56.92 -4.21 -19.54
CA LYS A 8 -56.25 -5.21 -20.37
C LYS A 8 -54.82 -4.82 -20.75
N TYR A 9 -54.58 -3.53 -21.02
CA TYR A 9 -53.24 -3.04 -21.39
C TYR A 9 -52.33 -2.87 -20.17
N ILE A 10 -52.90 -2.53 -19.00
CA ILE A 10 -52.15 -2.50 -17.74
C ILE A 10 -51.75 -3.92 -17.33
N GLY A 11 -52.67 -4.89 -17.44
CA GLY A 11 -52.38 -6.30 -17.21
C GLY A 11 -51.32 -6.86 -18.15
N LEU A 12 -51.34 -6.47 -19.43
CA LEU A 12 -50.33 -6.86 -20.41
C LEU A 12 -48.96 -6.22 -20.11
N PHE A 13 -48.93 -4.98 -19.62
CA PHE A 13 -47.70 -4.29 -19.22
C PHE A 13 -47.07 -4.92 -17.97
N ILE A 14 -47.88 -5.30 -16.98
CA ILE A 14 -47.43 -5.99 -15.76
C ILE A 14 -46.95 -7.40 -16.08
N ALA A 15 -47.67 -8.13 -16.95
CA ALA A 15 -47.24 -9.44 -17.39
C ALA A 15 -45.91 -9.35 -18.15
N ALA A 16 -45.76 -8.41 -19.08
CA ALA A 16 -44.51 -8.19 -19.81
C ALA A 16 -43.34 -7.77 -18.89
N ALA A 17 -43.60 -6.93 -17.88
CA ALA A 17 -42.59 -6.56 -16.88
C ALA A 17 -42.17 -7.76 -16.00
N ALA A 18 -43.09 -8.68 -15.71
CA ALA A 18 -42.80 -9.89 -14.94
C ALA A 18 -42.04 -10.97 -15.75
N VAL A 19 -42.12 -10.97 -17.09
CA VAL A 19 -41.30 -11.87 -17.94
C VAL A 19 -39.92 -11.27 -18.27
N VAL A 20 -39.76 -9.95 -18.14
CA VAL A 20 -38.49 -9.23 -18.36
C VAL A 20 -37.70 -9.05 -17.06
N SER A 21 -38.28 -9.36 -15.90
CA SER A 21 -37.57 -9.40 -14.60
C SER A 21 -36.74 -10.67 -14.43
N CYS A 22 -36.09 -11.17 -15.49
CA CYS A 22 -34.94 -12.04 -15.33
C CYS A 22 -33.87 -11.18 -14.65
N GLU A 23 -33.82 -11.22 -13.33
CA GLU A 23 -32.57 -10.96 -12.63
C GLU A 23 -31.52 -11.87 -13.27
N VAL A 24 -30.33 -11.33 -13.49
CA VAL A 24 -29.17 -12.15 -13.80
C VAL A 24 -28.90 -12.94 -12.52
N GLU A 25 -29.56 -14.09 -12.37
CA GLU A 25 -29.08 -15.12 -11.44
C GLU A 25 -27.67 -15.44 -11.91
N PHE A 26 -26.67 -15.17 -11.06
CA PHE A 26 -25.35 -15.73 -11.30
C PHE A 26 -25.54 -17.24 -11.32
N ASP A 27 -25.27 -17.88 -12.47
CA ASP A 27 -25.43 -19.34 -12.67
C ASP A 27 -24.74 -20.17 -11.57
N ASN A 28 -23.78 -19.58 -10.85
CA ASN A 28 -23.21 -20.09 -9.61
C ASN A 28 -23.36 -19.03 -8.50
N PRO A 29 -24.26 -19.24 -7.52
CA PRO A 29 -24.33 -18.40 -6.33
C PRO A 29 -22.96 -18.41 -5.63
N ILE A 30 -22.42 -17.23 -5.29
CA ILE A 30 -21.11 -17.09 -4.65
C ILE A 30 -21.07 -17.64 -3.21
N ASP A 31 -22.19 -18.10 -2.69
CA ASP A 31 -22.41 -18.71 -1.39
C ASP A 31 -22.57 -20.25 -1.45
N GLU A 32 -22.48 -20.87 -2.63
CA GLU A 32 -22.47 -22.33 -2.73
C GLU A 32 -21.15 -22.96 -2.23
N ALA A 33 -21.27 -24.06 -1.50
CA ALA A 33 -20.12 -24.82 -1.01
C ALA A 33 -19.30 -25.36 -2.20
N GLY A 34 -18.02 -24.98 -2.28
CA GLY A 34 -17.10 -25.38 -3.34
C GLY A 34 -16.84 -24.33 -4.44
N VAL A 35 -17.47 -23.16 -4.35
CA VAL A 35 -17.22 -22.03 -5.27
C VAL A 35 -15.79 -21.49 -5.13
N TYR A 36 -15.32 -21.36 -3.90
CA TYR A 36 -13.95 -20.96 -3.62
C TYR A 36 -13.07 -22.19 -3.46
N THR A 37 -12.00 -22.25 -4.26
CA THR A 37 -10.98 -23.30 -4.18
C THR A 37 -9.60 -22.67 -4.24
N SER A 38 -8.67 -23.17 -3.43
CA SER A 38 -7.27 -22.79 -3.52
C SER A 38 -6.55 -23.46 -4.69
N GLY A 39 -7.21 -24.40 -5.39
CA GLY A 39 -6.57 -25.27 -6.37
C GLY A 39 -5.41 -26.03 -5.74
N GLU A 40 -4.19 -25.76 -6.19
CA GLU A 40 -2.95 -26.33 -5.64
C GLU A 40 -2.18 -25.40 -4.69
N ALA A 41 -2.72 -24.21 -4.41
CA ALA A 41 -2.10 -23.25 -3.49
C ALA A 41 -2.46 -23.58 -2.03
N ASP A 42 -1.54 -23.26 -1.13
CA ASP A 42 -1.72 -23.38 0.32
C ASP A 42 -1.69 -21.99 0.94
N PHE A 43 -2.87 -21.43 1.23
CA PHE A 43 -3.01 -20.10 1.82
C PHE A 43 -3.03 -20.11 3.36
N SER A 44 -2.79 -21.26 4.01
CA SER A 44 -2.89 -21.40 5.47
C SER A 44 -2.01 -20.44 6.25
N ASN A 45 -0.88 -20.00 5.68
CA ASN A 45 -0.05 -18.90 6.17
C ASN A 45 0.39 -17.99 5.03
N TYR A 46 -0.47 -17.04 4.69
CA TYR A 46 -0.17 -15.99 3.71
C TYR A 46 0.72 -14.90 4.31
N VAL A 47 1.86 -14.61 3.69
CA VAL A 47 2.77 -13.50 4.07
C VAL A 47 2.94 -12.54 2.90
N SER A 48 2.80 -11.24 3.13
CA SER A 48 3.02 -10.22 2.12
C SER A 48 4.22 -9.36 2.47
N VAL A 49 5.11 -9.15 1.49
CA VAL A 49 6.35 -8.40 1.64
C VAL A 49 6.41 -7.30 0.58
N GLY A 50 6.76 -6.09 0.99
CA GLY A 50 6.85 -4.97 0.05
C GLY A 50 6.99 -3.62 0.75
N ASN A 51 6.41 -2.58 0.16
CA ASN A 51 6.55 -1.21 0.65
C ASN A 51 5.19 -0.54 0.99
N SER A 52 5.00 0.69 0.56
CA SER A 52 3.85 1.56 0.82
C SER A 52 2.52 0.88 0.48
N LEU A 53 2.36 0.33 -0.73
CA LEU A 53 1.10 -0.29 -1.15
C LEU A 53 0.77 -1.55 -0.34
N THR A 54 1.79 -2.35 -0.03
CA THR A 54 1.69 -3.53 0.83
C THR A 54 1.23 -3.17 2.24
N SER A 55 1.78 -2.10 2.81
CA SER A 55 1.44 -1.65 4.17
C SER A 55 0.08 -0.97 4.31
N GLY A 56 -0.56 -0.57 3.20
CA GLY A 56 -1.76 0.27 3.22
C GLY A 56 -1.48 1.76 3.45
N TYR A 57 -0.33 2.26 3.01
CA TYR A 57 0.00 3.68 3.05
C TYR A 57 -0.82 4.47 2.04
N ALA A 58 -1.54 5.48 2.52
CA ALA A 58 -2.42 6.32 1.73
C ALA A 58 -2.41 7.75 2.28
N ASP A 59 -2.72 8.73 1.44
CA ASP A 59 -2.83 10.14 1.85
C ASP A 59 -1.61 10.66 2.64
N GLY A 60 -0.40 10.16 2.36
CA GLY A 60 0.81 10.59 3.05
C GLY A 60 1.04 10.01 4.46
N ALA A 61 0.26 9.00 4.90
CA ALA A 61 0.51 8.31 6.17
C ALA A 61 -0.02 6.86 6.20
N LEU A 62 0.31 6.12 7.26
CA LEU A 62 -0.46 4.95 7.67
C LEU A 62 -1.57 5.39 8.61
N TYR A 63 -2.78 4.89 8.39
CA TYR A 63 -3.94 5.08 9.26
C TYR A 63 -4.80 3.81 9.20
N LEU A 64 -5.51 3.49 10.28
CA LEU A 64 -6.15 2.19 10.49
C LEU A 64 -7.04 1.78 9.30
N ASP A 65 -7.91 2.68 8.86
CA ASP A 65 -8.87 2.43 7.79
C ASP A 65 -8.23 2.10 6.43
N ALA A 66 -7.03 2.61 6.15
CA ALA A 66 -6.30 2.32 4.93
C ALA A 66 -5.54 0.98 5.02
N GLN A 67 -4.99 0.66 6.19
CA GLN A 67 -4.32 -0.62 6.40
C GLN A 67 -5.29 -1.80 6.30
N LEU A 68 -6.52 -1.64 6.80
CA LEU A 68 -7.57 -2.64 6.66
C LEU A 68 -8.06 -2.82 5.21
N LYS A 69 -7.72 -1.87 4.32
CA LYS A 69 -8.03 -1.90 2.88
C LYS A 69 -6.78 -2.04 2.01
N SER A 70 -5.66 -2.41 2.62
CA SER A 70 -4.42 -2.70 1.88
C SER A 70 -4.66 -3.86 0.91
N PHE A 71 -3.93 -3.90 -0.21
CA PHE A 71 -4.10 -5.00 -1.16
C PHE A 71 -3.89 -6.38 -0.50
N PRO A 72 -2.92 -6.58 0.44
CA PRO A 72 -2.77 -7.85 1.12
C PRO A 72 -3.97 -8.18 2.02
N ALA A 73 -4.56 -7.20 2.70
CA ALA A 73 -5.75 -7.41 3.53
C ALA A 73 -6.95 -7.85 2.69
N ILE A 74 -7.17 -7.21 1.53
CA ILE A 74 -8.23 -7.57 0.59
C ILE A 74 -7.99 -8.99 0.05
N MET A 75 -6.75 -9.30 -0.37
CA MET A 75 -6.40 -10.64 -0.85
C MET A 75 -6.58 -11.70 0.24
N ALA A 76 -6.13 -11.44 1.47
CA ALA A 76 -6.29 -12.35 2.59
C ALA A 76 -7.76 -12.67 2.88
N GLY A 77 -8.64 -11.66 2.84
CA GLY A 77 -10.08 -11.89 3.00
C GLY A 77 -10.69 -12.79 1.91
N GLN A 78 -10.14 -12.77 0.69
CA GLN A 78 -10.54 -13.73 -0.35
C GLN A 78 -9.91 -15.11 -0.14
N MET A 79 -8.66 -15.16 0.32
CA MET A 79 -7.96 -16.41 0.62
C MET A 79 -8.61 -17.18 1.78
N GLU A 80 -9.16 -16.49 2.78
CA GLU A 80 -9.90 -17.09 3.89
C GLU A 80 -11.05 -17.98 3.39
N LEU A 81 -11.77 -17.54 2.35
CA LEU A 81 -12.84 -18.32 1.71
C LEU A 81 -12.33 -19.60 1.03
N ALA A 82 -11.02 -19.68 0.76
CA ALA A 82 -10.33 -20.79 0.11
C ALA A 82 -9.33 -21.50 1.05
N GLY A 83 -9.58 -21.51 2.37
CA GLY A 83 -8.74 -22.20 3.35
C GLY A 83 -7.53 -21.39 3.86
N GLY A 84 -7.54 -20.08 3.65
CA GLY A 84 -6.55 -19.15 4.16
C GLY A 84 -6.63 -18.98 5.68
N GLY A 85 -5.47 -18.70 6.29
CA GLY A 85 -5.38 -18.41 7.72
C GLY A 85 -5.69 -16.95 8.07
N GLU A 86 -5.67 -16.66 9.37
CA GLU A 86 -5.75 -15.28 9.88
C GLU A 86 -4.60 -14.42 9.30
N PHE A 87 -4.93 -13.19 8.91
CA PHE A 87 -3.96 -12.23 8.36
C PHE A 87 -3.72 -11.07 9.31
N ILE A 88 -2.57 -11.10 9.97
CA ILE A 88 -2.18 -10.12 10.98
C ILE A 88 -1.32 -9.02 10.36
N GLN A 89 -1.67 -7.76 10.64
CA GLN A 89 -0.96 -6.57 10.17
C GLN A 89 -0.42 -5.75 11.34
N PRO A 90 0.70 -5.01 11.18
CA PRO A 90 1.20 -4.09 12.19
C PRO A 90 0.39 -2.78 12.17
N LEU A 91 -0.89 -2.89 12.56
CA LEU A 91 -1.86 -1.79 12.51
C LEU A 91 -1.40 -0.61 13.37
N VAL A 92 -1.58 0.61 12.88
CA VAL A 92 -1.53 1.83 13.68
C VAL A 92 -2.78 1.94 14.56
N ASN A 93 -2.71 2.77 15.60
CA ASN A 93 -3.72 2.83 16.65
C ASN A 93 -4.89 3.81 16.36
N ASP A 94 -4.79 4.60 15.28
CA ASP A 94 -5.69 5.72 15.01
C ASP A 94 -5.93 5.95 13.50
N ASN A 95 -6.83 6.89 13.21
CA ASN A 95 -7.13 7.34 11.86
C ASN A 95 -6.58 8.75 11.56
N ALA A 96 -5.77 9.31 12.47
CA ALA A 96 -5.09 10.59 12.28
C ALA A 96 -3.96 10.45 11.26
N GLY A 97 -3.28 9.30 11.32
CA GLY A 97 -1.99 9.09 10.66
C GLY A 97 -0.87 9.86 11.35
N GLY A 98 0.35 9.78 10.79
CA GLY A 98 1.56 10.26 11.46
C GLY A 98 2.14 9.22 12.42
N LEU A 99 3.21 9.59 13.13
CA LEU A 99 3.88 8.75 14.11
C LEU A 99 4.44 9.59 15.25
N LEU A 100 4.45 9.02 16.46
CA LEU A 100 5.14 9.54 17.64
C LEU A 100 6.45 8.77 17.88
N ALA A 101 7.39 9.40 18.56
CA ALA A 101 8.53 8.77 19.20
C ALA A 101 8.69 9.32 20.62
N GLY A 102 8.42 8.50 21.64
CA GLY A 102 8.46 8.93 23.04
C GLY A 102 7.47 10.07 23.34
N GLY A 103 6.29 10.03 22.73
CA GLY A 103 5.24 11.04 22.84
C GLY A 103 5.41 12.27 21.92
N VAL A 104 6.52 12.38 21.20
CA VAL A 104 6.79 13.51 20.28
C VAL A 104 6.43 13.13 18.85
N GLN A 105 5.61 13.93 18.18
CA GLN A 105 5.26 13.68 16.78
C GLN A 105 6.47 13.86 15.86
N ILE A 106 6.80 12.81 15.10
CA ILE A 106 7.94 12.76 14.16
C ILE A 106 7.52 12.73 12.69
N LEU A 107 6.26 12.38 12.40
CA LEU A 107 5.68 12.43 11.06
C LEU A 107 4.33 13.15 11.09
N PRO A 108 4.00 13.93 10.04
CA PRO A 108 2.73 14.64 9.97
C PRO A 108 1.56 13.66 9.85
N ASN A 109 0.37 14.12 10.26
CA ASN A 109 -0.88 13.41 10.04
C ASN A 109 -1.17 13.24 8.53
N ARG A 110 -2.10 12.35 8.19
CA ARG A 110 -2.52 12.13 6.81
C ARG A 110 -3.14 13.38 6.19
N PHE A 111 -3.16 13.44 4.87
CA PHE A 111 -3.95 14.39 4.11
C PHE A 111 -5.43 14.00 4.09
N VAL A 112 -6.30 15.01 4.05
CA VAL A 112 -7.74 14.90 3.79
C VAL A 112 -8.13 15.95 2.77
N LEU A 113 -9.23 15.71 2.04
CA LEU A 113 -9.82 16.74 1.21
C LEU A 113 -10.54 17.76 2.09
N ALA A 114 -9.97 18.96 2.21
CA ALA A 114 -10.58 20.06 2.94
C ALA A 114 -11.16 21.08 1.97
N VAL A 115 -12.23 21.77 2.39
CA VAL A 115 -12.83 22.87 1.63
C VAL A 115 -12.41 24.17 2.30
N GLY A 116 -11.59 24.97 1.62
CA GLY A 116 -11.12 26.26 2.13
C GLY A 116 -12.25 27.29 2.26
N ALA A 117 -11.97 28.43 2.89
CA ALA A 117 -12.94 29.53 3.06
C ALA A 117 -13.48 30.09 1.73
N ASN A 118 -12.76 29.87 0.63
CA ASN A 118 -13.17 30.22 -0.73
C ASN A 118 -14.02 29.13 -1.44
N GLY A 119 -14.41 28.08 -0.72
CA GLY A 119 -15.19 26.95 -1.26
C GLY A 119 -14.41 26.00 -2.17
N SER A 120 -13.11 26.19 -2.36
CA SER A 120 -12.29 25.33 -3.22
C SER A 120 -11.77 24.12 -2.44
N PRO A 121 -12.00 22.88 -2.91
CA PRO A 121 -11.43 21.70 -2.27
C PRO A 121 -9.93 21.59 -2.57
N ALA A 122 -9.13 21.29 -1.55
CA ALA A 122 -7.70 21.04 -1.67
C ALA A 122 -7.23 20.04 -0.60
N PRO A 123 -6.15 19.28 -0.84
CA PRO A 123 -5.52 18.49 0.22
C PRO A 123 -5.06 19.38 1.38
N ALA A 124 -5.38 18.99 2.61
CA ALA A 124 -4.87 19.61 3.83
C ALA A 124 -4.50 18.53 4.84
N VAL A 125 -3.53 18.83 5.72
CA VAL A 125 -3.17 17.92 6.81
C VAL A 125 -4.36 17.79 7.77
N TYR A 126 -4.69 16.56 8.14
CA TYR A 126 -5.80 16.27 9.04
C TYR A 126 -5.50 16.76 10.47
N THR A 127 -6.39 17.60 11.00
CA THR A 127 -6.28 18.20 12.34
C THR A 127 -7.39 17.75 13.30
N GLY A 128 -8.18 16.74 12.93
CA GLY A 128 -9.33 16.31 13.73
C GLY A 128 -8.95 15.58 15.02
N GLU A 129 -7.77 14.95 15.06
CA GLU A 129 -7.21 14.35 16.26
C GLU A 129 -5.66 14.28 16.18
N ALA A 130 -5.01 14.03 17.32
CA ALA A 130 -3.56 13.84 17.37
C ALA A 130 -3.20 12.36 17.09
N PRO A 131 -2.02 12.09 16.49
CA PRO A 131 -1.53 10.71 16.35
C PRO A 131 -1.31 10.08 17.72
N THR A 132 -1.55 8.78 17.81
CA THR A 132 -1.38 7.99 19.03
C THR A 132 -0.40 6.84 18.87
N THR A 133 0.06 6.58 17.64
CA THR A 133 0.98 5.48 17.35
C THR A 133 2.42 5.88 17.64
N ASP A 134 2.97 5.35 18.73
CA ASP A 134 4.36 5.59 19.14
C ASP A 134 5.27 4.44 18.68
N ILE A 135 6.36 4.78 17.99
CA ILE A 135 7.35 3.81 17.51
C ILE A 135 8.17 3.17 18.64
N THR A 136 8.11 3.69 19.87
CA THR A 136 8.69 3.00 21.04
C THR A 136 7.91 1.75 21.43
N ASN A 137 6.68 1.60 20.94
CA ASN A 137 5.84 0.43 21.15
C ASN A 137 5.97 -0.53 19.96
N THR A 138 6.86 -1.51 20.08
CA THR A 138 7.06 -2.53 19.06
C THR A 138 6.00 -3.62 19.17
N PHE A 139 5.34 -3.92 18.05
CA PHE A 139 4.43 -5.05 17.88
C PHE A 139 5.17 -6.36 18.20
N THR A 140 4.51 -7.24 18.96
CA THR A 140 5.03 -8.57 19.28
C THR A 140 4.01 -9.63 18.90
N GLY A 141 4.48 -10.77 18.40
CA GLY A 141 3.62 -11.88 17.99
C GLY A 141 3.75 -12.22 16.51
N LYS A 142 2.81 -13.03 16.02
CA LYS A 142 2.76 -13.44 14.61
C LYS A 142 2.36 -12.25 13.74
N LEU A 143 2.98 -12.13 12.58
CA LEU A 143 2.72 -11.08 11.62
C LEU A 143 2.71 -11.69 10.21
N ASN A 144 1.83 -11.17 9.36
CA ASN A 144 1.69 -11.61 7.97
C ASN A 144 2.05 -10.49 6.99
N ASN A 145 1.88 -9.22 7.38
CA ASN A 145 2.19 -8.08 6.52
C ASN A 145 3.51 -7.40 6.91
N TYR A 146 4.50 -7.50 6.02
CA TYR A 146 5.83 -6.91 6.12
C TYR A 146 6.03 -5.77 5.11
N GLY A 147 4.97 -5.00 4.84
CA GLY A 147 5.03 -3.78 4.05
C GLY A 147 5.70 -2.63 4.81
N VAL A 148 6.73 -2.02 4.22
CA VAL A 148 7.43 -0.86 4.81
C VAL A 148 7.31 0.37 3.91
N PRO A 149 6.50 1.38 4.27
CA PRO A 149 6.34 2.59 3.48
C PRO A 149 7.68 3.25 3.11
N GLY A 150 7.80 3.65 1.85
CA GLY A 150 9.00 4.32 1.32
C GLY A 150 10.22 3.41 1.10
N ALA A 151 10.14 2.11 1.41
CA ALA A 151 11.25 1.19 1.14
C ALA A 151 11.52 1.04 -0.38
N LYS A 152 12.80 1.12 -0.76
CA LYS A 152 13.36 0.66 -2.03
C LYS A 152 13.73 -0.82 -1.90
N SER A 153 13.99 -1.49 -3.03
CA SER A 153 14.35 -2.92 -3.08
C SER A 153 15.38 -3.31 -2.03
N PHE A 154 16.55 -2.67 -2.04
CA PHE A 154 17.68 -3.05 -1.18
C PHE A 154 17.47 -2.78 0.32
N HIS A 155 16.46 -1.99 0.71
CA HIS A 155 16.22 -1.70 2.14
C HIS A 155 15.71 -2.92 2.91
N LEU A 156 14.96 -3.84 2.28
CA LEU A 156 14.33 -4.94 3.02
C LEU A 156 15.34 -5.95 3.59
N GLY A 157 16.54 -6.00 3.01
CA GLY A 157 17.67 -6.82 3.47
C GLY A 157 18.71 -6.06 4.29
N ALA A 158 18.50 -4.76 4.57
CA ALA A 158 19.48 -3.93 5.25
C ALA A 158 19.40 -4.10 6.79
N PRO A 159 20.47 -4.58 7.46
CA PRO A 159 20.51 -4.62 8.92
C PRO A 159 20.48 -3.21 9.50
N GLY A 160 19.79 -3.02 10.62
CA GLY A 160 19.65 -1.70 11.23
C GLY A 160 18.47 -0.87 10.72
N TYR A 161 17.80 -1.30 9.63
CA TYR A 161 16.68 -0.56 9.05
C TYR A 161 15.47 -0.42 10.00
N GLY A 162 15.36 -1.31 10.99
CA GLY A 162 14.37 -1.27 12.07
C GLY A 162 14.91 -0.74 13.41
N ASN A 163 16.12 -0.17 13.44
CA ASN A 163 16.71 0.34 14.67
C ASN A 163 16.20 1.75 15.00
N ILE A 164 15.50 1.91 16.12
CA ILE A 164 14.96 3.22 16.55
C ILE A 164 16.04 4.32 16.65
N ALA A 165 17.28 3.96 17.00
CA ALA A 165 18.39 4.91 17.08
C ALA A 165 18.76 5.52 15.72
N GLY A 166 18.46 4.82 14.61
CA GLY A 166 18.72 5.29 13.25
C GLY A 166 17.63 6.21 12.68
N VAL A 167 16.49 6.38 13.36
CA VAL A 167 15.37 7.17 12.83
C VAL A 167 15.75 8.65 12.72
N ALA A 168 16.38 9.21 13.75
CA ALA A 168 16.77 10.62 13.78
C ALA A 168 17.85 10.97 12.73
N THR A 169 18.63 9.98 12.28
CA THR A 169 19.68 10.16 11.27
C THR A 169 19.26 9.72 9.87
N GLY A 170 18.01 9.28 9.70
CA GLY A 170 17.49 8.77 8.43
C GLY A 170 18.03 7.40 8.00
N GLN A 171 18.74 6.70 8.88
CA GLN A 171 19.31 5.36 8.61
C GLN A 171 18.31 4.23 8.85
N ALA A 172 17.24 4.49 9.60
CA ALA A 172 16.18 3.53 9.88
C ALA A 172 14.80 4.06 9.46
N ASN A 173 13.89 3.14 9.15
CA ASN A 173 12.53 3.46 8.78
C ASN A 173 11.61 3.37 10.00
N PRO A 174 10.95 4.47 10.42
CA PRO A 174 10.13 4.49 11.62
C PRO A 174 8.93 3.54 11.54
N TYR A 175 8.47 3.17 10.35
CA TYR A 175 7.42 2.16 10.19
C TYR A 175 7.90 0.75 10.49
N TYR A 176 9.12 0.38 10.07
CA TYR A 176 9.67 -0.95 10.37
C TYR A 176 10.08 -1.10 11.84
N VAL A 177 10.57 -0.02 12.48
CA VAL A 177 10.85 0.01 13.93
C VAL A 177 9.68 -0.53 14.77
N ARG A 178 8.45 -0.29 14.31
CA ARG A 178 7.22 -0.73 14.98
C ARG A 178 7.02 -2.24 15.01
N PHE A 179 7.69 -3.03 14.18
CA PHE A 179 7.48 -4.48 14.13
C PHE A 179 8.75 -5.29 13.83
N ALA A 180 9.92 -4.64 13.83
CA ALA A 180 11.21 -5.32 13.73
C ALA A 180 11.40 -6.29 14.91
N SER A 181 11.82 -7.53 14.61
CA SER A 181 12.08 -8.53 15.66
C SER A 181 13.30 -8.19 16.53
N GLY A 182 14.16 -7.28 16.04
CA GLY A 182 15.26 -6.67 16.79
C GLY A 182 15.94 -5.55 16.00
N GLY A 183 16.76 -4.73 16.67
CA GLY A 183 17.39 -3.56 16.03
C GLY A 183 18.27 -3.89 14.82
N MET A 184 18.82 -5.10 14.72
CA MET A 184 19.63 -5.56 13.58
C MET A 184 18.90 -6.56 12.67
N SER A 185 17.62 -6.81 12.92
CA SER A 185 16.79 -7.63 12.03
C SER A 185 16.62 -6.95 10.67
N THR A 186 16.19 -7.73 9.69
CA THR A 186 15.88 -7.27 8.33
C THR A 186 14.44 -7.62 8.02
N VAL A 187 13.75 -6.79 7.24
CA VAL A 187 12.34 -7.01 6.90
C VAL A 187 12.15 -8.39 6.28
N ILE A 188 13.06 -8.77 5.37
CA ILE A 188 13.01 -10.09 4.72
C ILE A 188 13.33 -11.22 5.68
N GLY A 189 14.24 -11.02 6.63
CA GLY A 189 14.55 -12.01 7.67
C GLY A 189 13.35 -12.28 8.56
N ASP A 190 12.65 -11.23 8.98
CA ASP A 190 11.44 -11.36 9.80
C ASP A 190 10.29 -12.01 9.00
N ALA A 191 10.13 -11.64 7.72
CA ALA A 191 9.13 -12.25 6.84
C ALA A 191 9.40 -13.74 6.58
N ALA A 192 10.65 -14.13 6.38
CA ALA A 192 11.03 -15.54 6.24
C ALA A 192 10.83 -16.32 7.55
N ALA A 193 11.09 -15.69 8.70
CA ALA A 193 10.85 -16.28 10.02
C ALA A 193 9.36 -16.50 10.32
N ALA A 194 8.46 -15.77 9.64
CA ALA A 194 7.02 -16.05 9.68
C ALA A 194 6.65 -17.38 9.01
N ASN A 195 7.58 -18.01 8.27
CA ASN A 195 7.45 -19.32 7.65
C ASN A 195 6.20 -19.46 6.75
N PRO A 196 6.07 -18.64 5.68
CA PRO A 196 4.90 -18.65 4.81
C PRO A 196 4.64 -20.02 4.17
N SER A 197 3.37 -20.31 3.91
CA SER A 197 2.97 -21.34 2.92
C SER A 197 2.75 -20.72 1.54
N PHE A 198 2.29 -19.47 1.52
CA PHE A 198 2.14 -18.65 0.33
C PHE A 198 2.62 -17.22 0.57
N PHE A 199 3.27 -16.59 -0.42
CA PHE A 199 3.67 -15.19 -0.31
C PHE A 199 3.31 -14.32 -1.50
N THR A 200 3.19 -13.01 -1.26
CA THR A 200 3.28 -11.98 -2.30
C THR A 200 4.51 -11.11 -2.04
N LEU A 201 5.30 -10.86 -3.08
CA LEU A 201 6.44 -9.94 -3.03
C LEU A 201 6.22 -8.82 -4.06
N TRP A 202 6.00 -7.60 -3.56
CA TRP A 202 5.88 -6.41 -4.39
C TRP A 202 6.78 -5.30 -3.86
N ILE A 203 7.99 -5.24 -4.44
CA ILE A 203 9.00 -4.25 -4.10
C ILE A 203 9.66 -3.78 -5.39
N GLY A 204 10.11 -2.52 -5.44
CA GLY A 204 10.80 -1.98 -6.60
C GLY A 204 10.26 -0.67 -7.16
N ASN A 205 9.00 -0.34 -6.90
CA ASN A 205 8.44 0.91 -7.45
C ASN A 205 9.20 2.14 -6.94
N ASN A 206 9.60 2.20 -5.66
CA ASN A 206 10.36 3.32 -5.11
C ASN A 206 11.82 3.41 -5.64
N ASP A 207 12.32 2.36 -6.28
CA ASP A 207 13.65 2.37 -6.91
C ASP A 207 13.71 3.35 -8.08
N ILE A 208 12.58 3.68 -8.69
CA ILE A 208 12.46 4.69 -9.76
C ILE A 208 11.44 5.80 -9.42
N LEU A 209 10.37 5.49 -8.68
CA LEU A 209 9.29 6.42 -8.39
C LEU A 209 9.79 7.64 -7.62
N SER A 210 10.67 7.47 -6.62
CA SER A 210 11.20 8.60 -5.83
C SER A 210 11.95 9.62 -6.69
N PHE A 211 12.72 9.14 -7.68
CA PHE A 211 13.36 10.01 -8.67
C PHE A 211 12.29 10.78 -9.47
N ALA A 212 11.31 10.07 -10.02
CA ALA A 212 10.30 10.66 -10.88
C ALA A 212 9.43 11.70 -10.14
N THR A 213 8.96 11.40 -8.93
CA THR A 213 8.08 12.31 -8.15
C THR A 213 8.83 13.48 -7.51
N SER A 214 10.17 13.41 -7.43
CA SER A 214 11.00 14.54 -6.99
C SER A 214 11.30 15.55 -8.12
N GLY A 215 10.82 15.30 -9.34
CA GLY A 215 11.19 16.10 -10.52
C GLY A 215 12.58 15.79 -11.06
N GLY A 216 13.14 14.62 -10.72
CA GLY A 216 14.43 14.15 -11.23
C GLY A 216 15.66 14.68 -10.49
N ILE A 217 15.55 14.97 -9.19
CA ILE A 217 16.63 15.54 -8.37
C ILE A 217 17.71 14.50 -7.95
N GLY A 218 17.46 13.20 -8.19
CA GLY A 218 18.42 12.12 -7.86
C GLY A 218 19.45 11.82 -8.95
N VAL A 219 20.24 10.78 -8.73
CA VAL A 219 21.25 10.27 -9.67
C VAL A 219 20.86 8.87 -10.14
N ASP A 220 21.11 8.57 -11.42
CA ASP A 220 21.06 7.19 -11.93
C ASP A 220 22.31 6.44 -11.47
N GLN A 221 22.13 5.45 -10.59
CA GLN A 221 23.23 4.68 -9.99
C GLN A 221 23.69 3.51 -10.85
N THR A 222 23.29 3.43 -12.13
CA THR A 222 23.76 2.39 -13.05
C THR A 222 25.29 2.25 -13.02
N GLY A 223 25.77 1.06 -12.67
CA GLY A 223 27.18 0.71 -12.51
C GLY A 223 27.77 0.91 -11.11
N ASN A 224 27.04 1.51 -10.17
CA ASN A 224 27.42 1.61 -8.77
C ASN A 224 26.73 0.50 -7.97
N PHE A 225 27.47 -0.53 -7.55
CA PHE A 225 26.90 -1.68 -6.83
C PHE A 225 26.82 -1.50 -5.31
N ASP A 226 27.19 -0.34 -4.77
CA ASP A 226 27.14 -0.04 -3.34
C ASP A 226 25.92 0.82 -3.00
N PRO A 227 24.78 0.21 -2.59
CA PRO A 227 23.57 0.95 -2.25
C PRO A 227 23.73 1.83 -1.01
N THR A 228 24.79 1.66 -0.20
CA THR A 228 25.02 2.52 0.98
C THR A 228 25.42 3.94 0.59
N SER A 229 25.82 4.15 -0.66
CA SER A 229 26.15 5.47 -1.23
C SER A 229 24.96 6.20 -1.85
N TYR A 230 23.79 5.55 -1.97
CA TYR A 230 22.66 6.10 -2.72
C TYR A 230 21.88 7.13 -1.90
N GLY A 231 21.47 8.20 -2.58
CA GLY A 231 20.48 9.15 -2.08
C GLY A 231 19.05 8.58 -2.10
N SER A 232 18.15 9.19 -1.33
CA SER A 232 16.75 8.77 -1.22
C SER A 232 15.98 8.84 -2.54
N ASN A 233 16.37 9.77 -3.43
CA ASN A 233 15.75 9.98 -4.74
C ASN A 233 16.51 9.31 -5.89
N ASP A 234 17.61 8.62 -5.61
CA ASP A 234 18.43 8.01 -6.66
C ASP A 234 17.74 6.82 -7.31
N ILE A 235 18.03 6.59 -8.59
CA ILE A 235 17.56 5.41 -9.30
C ILE A 235 18.49 4.25 -8.93
N THR A 236 17.93 3.15 -8.44
CA THR A 236 18.71 1.97 -8.06
C THR A 236 19.34 1.31 -9.28
N ASP A 237 20.61 0.88 -9.17
CA ASP A 237 21.24 0.05 -10.19
C ASP A 237 20.44 -1.24 -10.47
N PRO A 238 20.22 -1.62 -11.74
CA PRO A 238 19.45 -2.82 -12.06
C PRO A 238 19.98 -4.14 -11.48
N ASN A 239 21.30 -4.28 -11.29
CA ASN A 239 21.89 -5.49 -10.69
C ASN A 239 21.71 -5.51 -9.17
N VAL A 240 21.76 -4.34 -8.50
CA VAL A 240 21.42 -4.23 -7.08
C VAL A 240 19.95 -4.61 -6.86
N PHE A 241 19.05 -4.07 -7.67
CA PHE A 241 17.63 -4.45 -7.65
C PHE A 241 17.43 -5.95 -7.86
N ALA A 242 17.99 -6.51 -8.93
CA ALA A 242 17.84 -7.92 -9.27
C ALA A 242 18.42 -8.86 -8.20
N GLY A 243 19.57 -8.49 -7.62
CA GLY A 243 20.20 -9.22 -6.53
C GLY A 243 19.35 -9.23 -5.27
N ALA A 244 18.82 -8.07 -4.86
CA ALA A 244 17.94 -7.94 -3.70
C ALA A 244 16.66 -8.79 -3.87
N VAL A 245 15.95 -8.64 -4.99
CA VAL A 245 14.71 -9.40 -5.24
C VAL A 245 14.98 -10.90 -5.28
N SER A 246 16.06 -11.35 -5.93
CA SER A 246 16.44 -12.76 -5.98
C SER A 246 16.76 -13.34 -4.60
N GLN A 247 17.43 -12.57 -3.75
CA GLN A 247 17.70 -12.94 -2.36
C GLN A 247 16.40 -13.10 -1.58
N TYR A 248 15.41 -12.23 -1.79
CA TYR A 248 14.14 -12.26 -1.07
C TYR A 248 13.28 -13.45 -1.48
N VAL A 249 13.21 -13.75 -2.77
CA VAL A 249 12.56 -14.96 -3.27
C VAL A 249 13.21 -16.21 -2.68
N THR A 250 14.54 -16.27 -2.67
CA THR A 250 15.28 -17.39 -2.07
C THR A 250 14.94 -17.55 -0.59
N ALA A 251 14.91 -16.46 0.18
CA ALA A 251 14.58 -16.49 1.60
C ALA A 251 13.15 -16.97 1.86
N LEU A 252 12.16 -16.46 1.11
CA LEU A 252 10.75 -16.82 1.29
C LEU A 252 10.44 -18.26 0.86
N THR A 253 11.14 -18.77 -0.16
CA THR A 253 10.96 -20.13 -0.69
C THR A 253 11.81 -21.18 0.04
N ALA A 254 12.68 -20.79 0.98
CA ALA A 254 13.63 -21.69 1.64
C ALA A 254 12.97 -22.89 2.34
N ASN A 255 11.74 -22.71 2.83
CA ASN A 255 10.95 -23.75 3.50
C ASN A 255 9.79 -24.27 2.63
N GLY A 256 9.86 -24.10 1.31
CA GLY A 256 8.90 -24.66 0.36
C GLY A 256 7.69 -23.79 0.06
N ALA A 257 7.64 -22.55 0.57
CA ALA A 257 6.57 -21.61 0.23
C ALA A 257 6.51 -21.36 -1.27
N LYS A 258 5.30 -21.32 -1.83
CA LYS A 258 5.06 -20.79 -3.18
C LYS A 258 4.64 -19.33 -3.06
N GLY A 259 4.57 -18.60 -4.17
CA GLY A 259 4.11 -17.22 -4.11
C GLY A 259 4.00 -16.54 -5.46
N ALA A 260 3.61 -15.27 -5.41
CA ALA A 260 3.50 -14.41 -6.57
C ALA A 260 4.47 -13.22 -6.44
N LEU A 261 5.14 -12.92 -7.55
CA LEU A 261 5.89 -11.69 -7.72
C LEU A 261 5.02 -10.70 -8.49
N VAL A 262 4.95 -9.47 -8.00
CA VAL A 262 4.19 -8.42 -8.67
C VAL A 262 5.17 -7.51 -9.41
N ASN A 263 4.87 -7.24 -10.68
CA ASN A 263 5.70 -6.38 -11.51
C ASN A 263 5.61 -4.91 -11.07
N ILE A 264 6.60 -4.13 -11.49
CA ILE A 264 6.58 -2.69 -11.31
C ILE A 264 5.85 -2.12 -12.54
N PRO A 265 4.67 -1.48 -12.37
CA PRO A 265 4.02 -0.80 -13.49
C PRO A 265 4.83 0.43 -13.91
N ASP A 266 4.53 0.95 -15.10
CA ASP A 266 5.09 2.23 -15.54
C ASP A 266 4.72 3.33 -14.54
N VAL A 267 5.72 3.87 -13.84
CA VAL A 267 5.49 4.89 -12.81
C VAL A 267 4.98 6.20 -13.39
N THR A 268 5.14 6.45 -14.69
CA THR A 268 4.61 7.64 -15.37
C THR A 268 3.12 7.54 -15.68
N SER A 269 2.51 6.35 -15.54
CA SER A 269 1.07 6.17 -15.79
C SER A 269 0.19 6.56 -14.60
N ILE A 270 0.78 6.85 -13.43
CA ILE A 270 -0.01 7.19 -12.23
C ILE A 270 -0.61 8.60 -12.33
N PRO A 271 -1.71 8.88 -11.62
CA PRO A 271 -2.36 10.20 -11.62
C PRO A 271 -1.44 11.39 -11.33
N PHE A 272 -0.34 11.18 -10.59
CA PHE A 272 0.66 12.22 -10.32
C PHE A 272 1.22 12.86 -11.60
N PHE A 273 1.48 12.07 -12.66
CA PHE A 273 2.05 12.56 -13.92
C PHE A 273 1.01 12.83 -15.02
N THR A 274 -0.23 12.34 -14.86
CA THR A 274 -1.26 12.38 -15.91
C THR A 274 -2.42 13.31 -15.61
N THR A 275 -2.71 13.61 -14.34
CA THR A 275 -3.91 14.40 -13.96
C THR A 275 -3.74 15.88 -14.27
N VAL A 276 -2.53 16.42 -14.12
CA VAL A 276 -2.21 17.81 -14.42
C VAL A 276 -1.17 17.81 -15.54
N PRO A 277 -1.47 18.39 -16.72
CA PRO A 277 -0.53 18.41 -17.85
C PRO A 277 0.81 19.04 -17.46
N PHE A 278 1.91 18.56 -18.05
CA PHE A 278 3.29 19.01 -17.82
C PHE A 278 3.51 20.55 -17.95
N ALA A 279 2.58 21.27 -18.59
CA ALA A 279 2.61 22.74 -18.72
C ALA A 279 1.21 23.34 -18.47
N PRO A 280 0.69 23.34 -17.23
CA PRO A 280 -0.63 23.87 -16.95
C PRO A 280 -0.61 25.39 -16.75
N LEU A 281 0.58 26.00 -16.61
CA LEU A 281 0.77 27.37 -16.13
C LEU A 281 1.88 28.08 -16.91
N SER A 282 1.58 29.29 -17.39
CA SER A 282 2.61 30.20 -17.91
C SER A 282 3.42 30.78 -16.74
N PRO A 283 4.76 30.80 -16.80
CA PRO A 283 5.60 31.47 -15.80
C PRO A 283 5.37 32.99 -15.71
N ALA A 284 4.51 33.56 -16.57
CA ALA A 284 4.09 34.95 -16.54
C ALA A 284 2.83 35.22 -15.70
N ASN A 285 2.22 34.20 -15.05
CA ASN A 285 1.02 34.41 -14.24
C ASN A 285 1.37 34.79 -12.78
N PRO A 286 1.09 36.04 -12.35
CA PRO A 286 1.45 36.53 -11.01
C PRO A 286 0.67 35.85 -9.86
N ASP A 287 -0.44 35.16 -10.13
CA ASP A 287 -1.23 34.47 -9.10
C ASP A 287 -0.54 33.24 -8.49
N PHE A 288 0.51 32.73 -9.16
CA PHE A 288 1.24 31.52 -8.73
C PHE A 288 2.53 31.81 -7.96
N ALA A 289 3.03 33.05 -7.99
CA ALA A 289 4.22 33.45 -7.23
C ALA A 289 4.02 33.39 -5.71
N LEU A 290 2.77 33.28 -5.23
CA LEU A 290 2.46 33.19 -3.80
C LEU A 290 2.26 31.76 -3.27
N LYS A 291 2.27 30.72 -4.13
CA LYS A 291 1.97 29.32 -3.72
C LYS A 291 3.17 28.37 -3.71
N SER A 292 4.36 28.85 -4.07
CA SER A 292 5.61 28.06 -4.00
C SER A 292 6.49 28.38 -2.80
N GLN A 293 5.95 29.06 -1.79
CA GLN A 293 6.60 29.18 -0.48
C GLN A 293 5.77 28.39 0.54
N LEU A 294 6.08 27.09 0.60
CA LEU A 294 6.14 26.39 1.88
C LEU A 294 7.46 26.79 2.55
#